data_AF-A0A2M8Q6X3-F1
#
_entry.id   AF-A0A2M8Q6X3-F1
#
_cell.length_a   1.000
_cell.length_b   1.000
_cell.length_c   1.000
_cell.angle_alpha   90.00
_cell.angle_beta   90.00
_cell.angle_gamma   90.00
#
_symmetry.space_group_name_H-M   'P 1'
#
loop_
_entity.id
_entity.type
_entity.pdbx_description
1 polymer ?
#
loop_
_entity_poly.entity_id
_entity_poly.type
_entity_poly.pdbx_seq_one_letter_code
_entity_poly.pdbx_strand_id
1 'polypeptide(L)'
;MFDARFVRPQFPALSERYNGKPAIFFDNPGGTQVHESVIHAMTDYLTRRNANTHGVFATSRLSDETLDYARQAAADLLGAAPEEVIFGANMTTLTFMLSRSLAAEFGPEDEIIVTRLDHDANVWPWVMMAEDTG
;
A
#
# COMPACT_ATOMS: atom_id res chain seq x y z
N MET A 1 -26.18 -1.70 8.70
CA MET A 1 -25.72 -1.98 10.08
C MET A 1 -24.55 -2.97 10.00
N PHE A 2 -23.49 -2.79 10.79
CA PHE A 2 -22.31 -3.66 10.79
C PHE A 2 -22.53 -4.87 11.73
N ASP A 3 -22.17 -6.10 11.30
CA ASP A 3 -22.18 -7.31 12.12
C ASP A 3 -20.81 -8.01 12.08
N ALA A 4 -20.09 -7.96 13.21
CA ALA A 4 -18.78 -8.59 13.34
C ALA A 4 -18.82 -10.12 13.19
N ARG A 5 -19.93 -10.78 13.57
CA ARG A 5 -20.07 -12.25 13.43
C ARG A 5 -20.22 -12.66 11.97
N PHE A 6 -20.76 -11.78 11.13
CA PHE A 6 -20.81 -11.97 9.69
C PHE A 6 -19.44 -11.70 9.03
N VAL A 7 -18.70 -10.69 9.50
CA VAL A 7 -17.40 -10.30 8.91
C VAL A 7 -16.26 -11.25 9.27
N ARG A 8 -16.17 -11.66 10.54
CA ARG A 8 -15.03 -12.45 11.06
C ARG A 8 -14.71 -13.73 10.28
N PRO A 9 -15.69 -14.56 9.86
CA PRO A 9 -15.40 -15.79 9.12
C PRO A 9 -14.71 -15.55 7.76
N GLN A 10 -14.80 -14.34 7.21
CA GLN A 10 -14.21 -13.98 5.91
C GLN A 10 -12.71 -13.68 6.01
N PHE A 11 -12.12 -13.80 7.19
CA PHE A 11 -10.67 -13.71 7.44
C PHE A 11 -10.18 -15.07 7.95
N PRO A 12 -9.65 -15.95 7.07
CA PRO A 12 -9.34 -17.33 7.43
C PRO A 12 -8.44 -17.47 8.66
N ALA A 13 -7.44 -16.58 8.79
CA ALA A 13 -6.51 -16.56 9.93
C ALA A 13 -7.20 -16.44 11.31
N LEU A 14 -8.40 -15.85 11.39
CA LEU A 14 -9.13 -15.71 12.65
C LEU A 14 -9.75 -17.02 13.16
N SER A 15 -9.82 -18.05 12.31
CA SER A 15 -10.28 -19.40 12.68
C SER A 15 -9.15 -20.28 13.21
N GLU A 16 -7.90 -19.82 13.10
CA GLU A 16 -6.73 -20.58 13.52
C GLU A 16 -6.63 -20.76 15.03
N ARG A 17 -5.84 -21.75 15.43
CA ARG A 17 -5.50 -22.00 16.83
C ARG A 17 -3.99 -22.06 17.02
N TYR A 18 -3.49 -21.27 17.96
CA TYR A 18 -2.07 -21.27 18.34
C TYR A 18 -1.95 -21.79 19.78
N ASN A 19 -1.08 -22.78 19.98
CA ASN A 19 -0.88 -23.44 21.29
C ASN A 19 -2.20 -23.94 21.91
N GLY A 20 -3.09 -24.49 21.07
CA GLY A 20 -4.41 -24.99 21.49
C GLY A 20 -5.42 -23.91 21.87
N LYS A 21 -5.12 -22.62 21.69
CA LYS A 21 -6.02 -21.50 22.00
C LYS A 21 -6.50 -20.82 20.70
N PRO A 22 -7.72 -20.27 20.65
CA PRO A 22 -8.18 -19.49 19.50
C PRO A 22 -7.21 -18.33 19.21
N ALA A 23 -6.98 -18.04 17.93
CA ALA A 23 -6.15 -16.93 17.51
C ALA A 23 -6.79 -15.58 17.91
N ILE A 24 -5.98 -14.70 18.49
CA ILE A 24 -6.37 -13.34 18.86
C ILE A 24 -5.27 -12.39 18.38
N PHE A 25 -5.59 -11.55 17.41
CA PHE A 25 -4.67 -10.58 16.81
C PHE A 25 -5.05 -9.17 17.28
N PHE A 26 -4.28 -8.62 18.22
CA PHE A 26 -4.45 -7.25 18.73
C PHE A 26 -3.32 -6.30 18.30
N ASP A 27 -2.64 -6.64 17.20
CA ASP A 27 -1.53 -5.86 16.63
C ASP A 27 -1.79 -5.48 15.16
N ASN A 28 -3.01 -5.02 14.86
CA ASN A 28 -3.35 -4.55 13.51
C ASN A 28 -2.44 -3.40 13.02
N PRO A 29 -1.94 -2.47 13.87
CA PRO A 29 -0.95 -1.48 13.44
C PRO A 29 0.37 -2.10 12.96
N GLY A 30 0.80 -3.22 13.55
CA GLY A 30 1.96 -3.99 13.07
C GLY A 30 1.69 -4.80 11.80
N GLY A 31 0.43 -5.17 11.55
CA GLY A 31 -0.01 -5.84 10.33
C GLY A 31 -1.42 -6.40 10.45
N THR A 32 -2.18 -6.33 9.36
CA THR A 32 -3.58 -6.80 9.33
C THR A 32 -3.71 -8.23 8.80
N GLN A 33 -4.74 -8.94 9.24
CA GLN A 33 -5.13 -10.20 8.63
C GLN A 33 -5.85 -9.96 7.29
N VAL A 34 -5.68 -10.88 6.36
CA VAL A 34 -6.13 -10.71 4.97
C VAL A 34 -7.52 -11.33 4.78
N HIS A 35 -8.42 -10.58 4.14
CA HIS A 35 -9.74 -11.06 3.76
C HIS A 35 -9.65 -12.12 2.64
N GLU A 36 -10.54 -13.12 2.66
CA GLU A 36 -10.54 -14.22 1.70
C GLU A 36 -10.59 -13.77 0.24
N SER A 37 -11.35 -12.72 -0.07
CA SER A 37 -11.41 -12.16 -1.43
C SER A 37 -10.06 -11.64 -1.94
N VAL A 38 -9.21 -11.10 -1.05
CA VAL A 38 -7.88 -10.60 -1.42
C VAL A 38 -6.96 -11.78 -1.73
N ILE A 39 -7.02 -12.84 -0.92
CA ILE A 39 -6.30 -14.09 -1.17
C ILE A 39 -6.68 -14.64 -2.54
N HIS A 40 -7.98 -14.74 -2.82
CA HIS A 40 -8.47 -15.23 -4.11
C HIS A 40 -8.04 -14.35 -5.29
N ALA A 41 -8.08 -13.03 -5.16
CA ALA A 41 -7.62 -12.12 -6.21
C ALA A 41 -6.11 -12.29 -6.51
N MET A 42 -5.29 -12.41 -5.46
CA MET A 42 -3.85 -12.69 -5.62
C MET A 42 -3.61 -14.05 -6.28
N THR A 43 -4.30 -15.10 -5.85
CA THR A 43 -4.19 -16.44 -6.45
C THR A 43 -4.65 -16.44 -7.91
N ASP A 44 -5.77 -15.79 -8.24
CA ASP A 44 -6.26 -15.68 -9.64
C ASP A 44 -5.22 -14.98 -10.52
N TYR A 45 -4.66 -13.87 -10.06
CA TYR A 45 -3.62 -13.16 -10.80
C TYR A 45 -2.40 -14.06 -11.04
N LEU A 46 -1.86 -14.68 -9.98
CA LEU A 46 -0.66 -15.51 -10.09
C LEU A 46 -0.86 -16.77 -10.95
N THR A 47 -2.06 -17.33 -10.96
CA THR A 47 -2.34 -18.58 -11.68
C THR A 47 -2.85 -18.37 -13.11
N ARG A 48 -3.42 -17.20 -13.44
CA ARG A 48 -4.09 -16.98 -14.73
C ARG A 48 -3.63 -15.73 -15.51
N ARG A 49 -3.01 -14.75 -14.85
CA ARG A 49 -2.74 -13.43 -15.45
C ARG A 49 -1.27 -13.05 -15.47
N ASN A 50 -0.46 -13.60 -14.57
CA ASN A 50 0.92 -13.19 -14.35
C ASN A 50 1.75 -13.11 -15.65
N ALA A 51 2.20 -11.90 -15.94
CA ALA A 51 3.08 -11.56 -17.04
C ALA A 51 3.66 -10.16 -16.81
N ASN A 52 4.77 -9.86 -17.51
CA ASN A 52 5.23 -8.47 -17.61
C ASN A 52 4.19 -7.60 -18.34
N THR A 53 4.16 -6.30 -18.06
CA THR A 53 3.20 -5.35 -18.63
C THR A 53 3.56 -4.95 -20.06
N HIS A 54 2.64 -4.31 -20.77
CA HIS A 54 2.85 -3.66 -22.09
C HIS A 54 3.23 -4.59 -23.25
N GLY A 55 3.04 -5.88 -23.09
CA GLY A 55 3.17 -6.88 -24.14
C GLY A 55 1.88 -7.05 -24.96
N VAL A 56 2.02 -7.55 -26.19
CA VAL A 56 0.87 -7.77 -27.09
C VAL A 56 0.11 -9.07 -26.82
N PHE A 57 0.63 -9.95 -25.96
CA PHE A 57 0.08 -11.27 -25.67
C PHE A 57 -0.94 -11.23 -24.53
N ALA A 58 -1.82 -12.25 -24.49
CA ALA A 58 -3.04 -12.24 -23.68
C ALA A 58 -2.80 -11.97 -22.19
N THR A 59 -1.86 -12.68 -21.55
CA THR A 59 -1.60 -12.52 -20.11
C THR A 59 -1.01 -11.15 -19.79
N SER A 60 -0.22 -10.54 -20.67
CA SER A 60 0.28 -9.17 -20.48
C SER A 60 -0.86 -8.16 -20.46
N ARG A 61 -1.80 -8.27 -21.41
CA ARG A 61 -3.01 -7.42 -21.44
C ARG A 61 -3.87 -7.61 -20.20
N LEU A 62 -4.02 -8.84 -19.71
CA LEU A 62 -4.74 -9.14 -18.48
C LEU A 62 -4.04 -8.57 -17.23
N SER A 63 -2.69 -8.54 -17.20
CA SER A 63 -1.93 -7.85 -16.16
C SER A 63 -2.21 -6.34 -16.18
N ASP A 64 -2.14 -5.72 -17.36
CA ASP A 64 -2.39 -4.29 -17.54
C ASP A 64 -3.82 -3.92 -17.10
N GLU A 65 -4.83 -4.70 -17.53
CA GLU A 65 -6.23 -4.53 -17.08
C GLU A 65 -6.38 -4.65 -15.55
N THR A 66 -5.63 -5.56 -14.92
CA THR A 66 -5.66 -5.73 -13.45
C THR A 66 -5.06 -4.50 -12.75
N LEU A 67 -3.97 -3.96 -13.27
CA LEU A 67 -3.32 -2.76 -12.74
C LEU A 67 -4.21 -1.52 -12.91
N ASP A 68 -4.84 -1.34 -14.07
CA ASP A 68 -5.73 -0.23 -14.34
C ASP A 68 -6.96 -0.27 -13.44
N TYR A 69 -7.56 -1.45 -13.26
CA TYR A 69 -8.67 -1.64 -12.33
C TYR A 69 -8.25 -1.31 -10.88
N ALA A 70 -7.08 -1.78 -10.44
CA ALA A 70 -6.58 -1.48 -9.11
C ALA A 70 -6.32 0.02 -8.91
N ARG A 71 -5.79 0.70 -9.94
CA ARG A 71 -5.52 2.14 -9.92
C ARG A 71 -6.81 2.95 -9.81
N GLN A 72 -7.83 2.61 -10.61
CA GLN A 72 -9.14 3.23 -10.52
C GLN A 72 -9.78 3.03 -9.14
N ALA A 73 -9.74 1.82 -8.59
CA ALA A 73 -10.30 1.53 -7.27
C ALA A 73 -9.60 2.33 -6.15
N ALA A 74 -8.28 2.53 -6.26
CA ALA A 74 -7.53 3.36 -5.33
C ALA A 74 -7.89 4.85 -5.48
N ALA A 75 -8.05 5.34 -6.70
CA ALA A 75 -8.52 6.69 -6.99
C ALA A 75 -9.91 6.95 -6.39
N ASP A 76 -10.85 6.02 -6.58
CA ASP A 76 -12.21 6.10 -6.01
C ASP A 76 -12.18 6.15 -4.48
N LEU A 77 -11.31 5.36 -3.85
CA LEU A 77 -11.14 5.34 -2.38
C LEU A 77 -10.58 6.67 -1.86
N LEU A 78 -9.63 7.27 -2.57
CA LEU A 78 -8.93 8.49 -2.16
C LEU A 78 -9.63 9.78 -2.63
N GLY A 79 -10.61 9.68 -3.53
CA GLY A 79 -11.25 10.83 -4.17
C GLY A 79 -10.34 11.57 -5.16
N ALA A 80 -9.48 10.84 -5.86
CA ALA A 80 -8.47 11.36 -6.79
C ALA A 80 -8.71 10.87 -8.23
N ALA A 81 -8.00 11.43 -9.20
CA ALA A 81 -7.93 10.88 -10.55
C ALA A 81 -6.95 9.68 -10.61
N PRO A 82 -7.17 8.68 -11.48
CA PRO A 82 -6.27 7.52 -11.60
C PRO A 82 -4.82 7.91 -11.88
N GLU A 83 -4.59 8.97 -12.66
CA GLU A 83 -3.26 9.47 -13.01
C GLU A 83 -2.49 10.04 -11.81
N GLU A 84 -3.19 10.41 -10.74
CA GLU A 84 -2.61 10.92 -9.48
C GLU A 84 -2.21 9.78 -8.53
N VAL A 85 -2.59 8.53 -8.83
CA VAL A 85 -2.26 7.37 -8.01
C VAL A 85 -0.99 6.72 -8.54
N ILE A 86 0.03 6.57 -7.69
CA ILE A 86 1.26 5.83 -8.00
C ILE A 86 1.42 4.64 -7.06
N PHE A 87 1.67 3.47 -7.62
CA PHE A 87 1.98 2.27 -6.83
C PHE A 87 3.47 2.18 -6.54
N GLY A 88 3.81 1.84 -5.29
CA GLY A 88 5.16 1.56 -4.84
C GLY A 88 5.17 0.46 -3.78
N ALA A 89 6.37 0.06 -3.36
CA ALA A 89 6.54 -1.11 -2.49
C ALA A 89 5.89 -0.94 -1.11
N ASN A 90 5.97 0.26 -0.52
CA ASN A 90 5.40 0.61 0.78
C ASN A 90 5.46 2.13 0.98
N MET A 91 4.81 2.63 2.03
CA MET A 91 4.80 4.05 2.39
C MET A 91 6.21 4.62 2.56
N THR A 92 7.10 3.95 3.31
CA THR A 92 8.47 4.43 3.55
C THR A 92 9.24 4.68 2.26
N THR A 93 9.27 3.72 1.34
CA THR A 93 9.97 3.84 0.06
C THR A 93 9.37 4.97 -0.78
N LEU A 94 8.03 5.10 -0.81
CA LEU A 94 7.35 6.17 -1.55
C LEU A 94 7.66 7.56 -0.99
N THR A 95 7.68 7.73 0.34
CA THR A 95 8.01 9.01 0.97
C THR A 95 9.46 9.42 0.71
N PHE A 96 10.40 8.46 0.72
CA PHE A 96 11.78 8.72 0.28
C PHE A 96 11.85 9.15 -1.18
N MET A 97 11.16 8.47 -2.09
CA MET A 97 11.13 8.87 -3.50
C MET A 97 10.53 10.26 -3.68
N LEU A 98 9.47 10.59 -2.94
CA LEU A 98 8.84 11.90 -2.97
C LEU A 98 9.80 12.99 -2.50
N SER A 99 10.45 12.83 -1.34
CA SER A 99 11.40 13.83 -0.85
C SER A 99 12.55 14.04 -1.82
N ARG A 100 13.11 12.96 -2.37
CA ARG A 100 14.18 13.07 -3.38
C ARG A 100 13.74 13.77 -4.66
N SER A 101 12.50 13.58 -5.09
CA SER A 101 11.97 14.22 -6.31
C SER A 101 11.74 15.73 -6.11
N LEU A 102 11.48 16.16 -4.87
CA LEU A 102 11.26 17.55 -4.52
C LEU A 102 12.54 18.30 -4.18
N ALA A 103 13.65 17.61 -3.86
CA ALA A 103 14.87 18.22 -3.34
C ALA A 103 15.42 19.39 -4.19
N ALA A 104 15.25 19.37 -5.51
CA ALA A 104 15.72 20.44 -6.40
C ALA A 104 14.91 21.76 -6.27
N GLU A 105 13.73 21.69 -5.66
CA GLU A 105 12.83 22.84 -5.44
C GLU A 105 13.04 23.50 -4.06
N PHE A 106 13.97 22.99 -3.25
CA PHE A 106 14.26 23.49 -1.90
C PHE A 106 15.68 24.08 -1.83
N GLY A 107 15.86 25.05 -0.95
CA GLY A 107 17.16 25.62 -0.59
C GLY A 107 17.26 26.04 0.88
N PRO A 108 18.39 26.68 1.27
CA PRO A 108 18.74 26.88 2.68
C PRO A 108 17.81 27.76 3.53
N GLU A 109 16.89 28.47 2.90
CA GLU A 109 15.94 29.35 3.57
C GLU A 109 14.52 28.75 3.61
N ASP A 110 14.34 27.55 3.03
CA ASP A 110 13.05 26.86 3.03
C ASP A 110 12.89 26.02 4.30
N GLU A 111 11.65 25.88 4.75
CA GLU A 111 11.33 25.13 5.97
C GLU A 111 10.48 23.90 5.64
N ILE A 112 10.83 22.76 6.25
CA ILE A 112 10.02 21.54 6.21
C ILE A 112 9.46 21.29 7.60
N ILE A 113 8.13 21.30 7.71
CA ILE A 113 7.43 21.12 8.99
C ILE A 113 6.98 19.66 9.13
N VAL A 114 7.43 19.01 10.20
CA VAL A 114 7.03 17.65 10.59
C VAL A 114 6.60 17.64 12.07
N THR A 115 5.97 16.56 12.53
CA THR A 115 5.56 16.43 13.93
C THR A 115 6.31 15.33 14.65
N ARG A 116 6.43 15.44 15.98
CA ARG A 116 6.97 14.36 16.83
C ARG A 116 6.02 13.17 16.98
N LEU A 117 4.79 13.30 16.49
CA LEU A 117 3.79 12.22 16.49
C LEU A 117 3.87 11.38 15.22
N ASP A 118 4.54 11.87 14.18
CA ASP A 118 4.71 11.16 12.92
C ASP A 118 5.57 9.90 13.12
N HIS A 119 5.26 8.88 12.33
CA HIS A 119 6.14 7.72 12.18
C HIS A 119 7.46 8.17 11.55
N ASP A 120 8.58 7.56 11.93
CA ASP A 120 9.92 7.88 11.43
C ASP A 120 10.02 7.90 9.89
N ALA A 121 9.28 7.00 9.23
CA ALA A 121 9.16 6.94 7.77
C ALA A 121 8.50 8.18 7.12
N ASN A 122 7.84 9.05 7.91
CA ASN A 122 7.31 10.35 7.50
C ASN A 122 8.10 11.52 8.10
N VAL A 123 9.29 11.27 8.66
CA VAL A 123 10.17 12.31 9.23
C VAL A 123 11.55 12.26 8.58
N TRP A 124 12.21 11.11 8.64
CA TRP A 124 13.58 10.94 8.16
C TRP A 124 13.80 11.24 6.67
N PRO A 125 12.88 10.91 5.74
CA PRO A 125 13.03 11.30 4.34
C PRO A 125 13.20 12.81 4.14
N TRP A 126 12.55 13.60 4.99
CA TRP A 126 12.55 15.07 4.96
C TRP A 126 13.78 15.65 5.66
N VAL A 127 14.15 15.08 6.81
CA VAL A 127 15.38 15.47 7.53
C VAL A 127 16.60 15.29 6.62
N MET A 128 16.72 14.12 5.98
CA MET A 128 17.80 13.87 5.02
C MET A 128 17.70 14.77 3.78
N MET A 129 16.54 15.37 3.48
CA MET A 129 16.41 16.30 2.35
C MET A 129 16.99 17.64 2.74
N ALA A 130 16.61 18.17 3.89
CA ALA A 130 17.19 19.39 4.45
C ALA A 130 18.71 19.28 4.63
N GLU A 131 19.21 18.13 5.11
CA GLU A 131 20.67 17.90 5.23
C GLU A 131 21.40 18.02 3.89
N ASP A 132 20.76 17.65 2.78
CA ASP A 132 21.34 17.70 1.44
C ASP A 132 21.17 19.08 0.77
N THR A 133 20.07 19.80 1.05
CA THR A 133 19.75 21.09 0.41
C THR A 133 20.25 22.32 1.16
N GLY A 134 20.68 22.13 2.41
CA GLY A 134 20.97 23.21 3.35
C GLY A 134 19.72 23.74 4.03
#